data_AF-A0A940NYJ5-F1
#
_entry.id   AF-A0A940NYJ5-F1
#
_cell.length_a   1.000
_cell.length_b   1.000
_cell.length_c   1.000
_cell.angle_alpha   90.00
_cell.angle_beta   90.00
_cell.angle_gamma   90.00
#
_symmetry.space_group_name_H-M   'P 1'
#
loop_
_entity.id
_entity.type
_entity.pdbx_description
1 polymer ?
#
loop_
_entity_poly.entity_id
_entity_poly.type
_entity_poly.pdbx_seq_one_letter_code
_entity_poly.pdbx_strand_id
1 'polypeptide(L)'
;DTKVTVKSITEDGRWAKVEYRGVTGYCVTEYLKEAAPAADAVIRGDVNGNREIGPDDAQIALKAYTERIAGIGMQLTETQIKAADITGDGQVSVEDAQWILKYYTVKYVSAKDITWDQLLGK
;
A
#
# COMPACT_ATOMS: atom_id res chain seq x y z
N ASP A 1 -20.00 -0.18 -7.05
CA ASP A 1 -18.92 -1.01 -6.51
C ASP A 1 -19.31 -2.48 -6.53
N THR A 2 -18.48 -3.32 -7.17
CA THR A 2 -18.67 -4.77 -7.38
C THR A 2 -17.53 -5.58 -6.72
N LYS A 3 -16.96 -5.07 -5.64
CA LYS A 3 -15.82 -5.69 -4.96
C LYS A 3 -16.27 -6.87 -4.09
N VAL A 4 -15.77 -8.06 -4.41
CA VAL A 4 -15.90 -9.28 -3.59
C VAL A 4 -14.63 -9.42 -2.75
N THR A 5 -14.77 -9.73 -1.46
CA THR A 5 -13.62 -9.89 -0.54
C THR A 5 -13.49 -11.35 -0.12
N VAL A 6 -12.30 -11.94 -0.25
CA VAL A 6 -11.99 -13.26 0.32
C VAL A 6 -11.68 -13.09 1.81
N LYS A 7 -12.41 -13.79 2.68
CA LYS A 7 -12.24 -13.74 4.14
C LYS A 7 -11.33 -14.86 4.67
N SER A 8 -11.42 -16.04 4.08
CA SER A 8 -10.62 -17.21 4.45
C SER A 8 -10.61 -18.24 3.33
N ILE A 9 -9.61 -19.11 3.33
CA ILE A 9 -9.51 -20.27 2.44
C ILE A 9 -9.49 -21.54 3.33
N THR A 10 -10.13 -22.61 2.89
CA THR A 10 -10.09 -23.91 3.58
C THR A 10 -8.68 -24.49 3.60
N GLU A 11 -8.41 -25.38 4.55
CA GLU A 11 -7.09 -26.00 4.72
C GLU A 11 -6.62 -26.78 3.48
N ASP A 12 -7.56 -27.40 2.76
CA ASP A 12 -7.31 -28.09 1.47
C ASP A 12 -7.16 -27.14 0.28
N GLY A 13 -7.30 -25.82 0.49
CA GLY A 13 -7.17 -24.79 -0.54
C GLY A 13 -8.34 -24.73 -1.53
N ARG A 14 -9.36 -25.59 -1.40
CA ARG A 14 -10.38 -25.79 -2.44
C ARG A 14 -11.49 -24.73 -2.40
N TRP A 15 -11.83 -24.24 -1.22
CA TRP A 15 -12.94 -23.31 -1.04
C TRP A 15 -12.49 -22.01 -0.38
N ALA A 16 -12.95 -20.90 -0.94
CA ALA A 16 -12.82 -19.58 -0.35
C ALA A 16 -14.16 -19.12 0.22
N LYS A 17 -14.14 -18.62 1.46
CA LYS A 17 -15.25 -17.86 2.05
C LYS A 17 -15.16 -16.43 1.54
N VAL A 18 -16.20 -15.96 0.87
CA VAL A 18 -16.26 -14.61 0.28
C VAL A 18 -17.38 -13.78 0.87
N GLU A 19 -17.21 -12.46 0.87
CA GLU A 19 -18.21 -11.49 1.30
C GLU A 19 -18.48 -10.47 0.18
N TYR A 20 -19.76 -10.25 -0.12
CA TYR A 20 -20.21 -9.24 -1.05
C TYR A 20 -21.45 -8.54 -0.49
N ARG A 21 -21.36 -7.22 -0.28
CA ARG A 21 -22.45 -6.38 0.26
C ARG A 21 -23.09 -6.97 1.53
N GLY A 22 -22.28 -7.50 2.44
CA GLY A 22 -22.73 -8.09 3.69
C GLY A 22 -23.29 -9.53 3.57
N VAL A 23 -23.35 -10.10 2.36
CA VAL A 23 -23.73 -11.49 2.15
C VAL A 23 -22.47 -12.35 2.08
N THR A 24 -22.44 -13.41 2.89
CA THR A 24 -21.38 -14.41 2.86
C THR A 24 -21.72 -15.52 1.88
N GLY A 25 -20.75 -15.91 1.05
CA GLY A 25 -20.83 -17.07 0.16
C GLY A 25 -19.55 -17.91 0.20
N TYR A 26 -19.58 -19.05 -0.49
CA TYR A 26 -18.41 -19.92 -0.67
C TYR A 26 -18.20 -20.18 -2.16
N CYS A 27 -16.97 -20.06 -2.64
CA CYS A 27 -16.62 -20.34 -4.04
C CYS A 27 -15.38 -21.24 -4.10
N VAL A 28 -15.26 -22.01 -5.18
CA VAL A 28 -14.04 -22.79 -5.44
C VAL A 28 -12.93 -21.82 -5.85
N THR A 29 -11.74 -21.98 -5.26
CA THR A 29 -10.60 -21.08 -5.47
C THR A 29 -10.13 -21.02 -6.92
N GLU A 30 -10.30 -22.11 -7.69
CA GLU A 30 -9.99 -22.16 -9.13
C GLU A 30 -10.81 -21.16 -9.97
N TYR A 31 -12.00 -20.77 -9.49
CA TYR A 31 -12.83 -19.76 -10.16
C TYR A 31 -12.57 -18.34 -9.65
N LEU A 32 -11.64 -18.17 -8.72
CA LEU A 32 -11.20 -16.86 -8.27
C LEU A 32 -10.01 -16.40 -9.11
N LYS A 33 -10.13 -15.18 -9.62
CA LYS A 33 -9.00 -14.42 -10.15
C LYS A 33 -8.84 -13.19 -9.29
N GLU A 34 -7.62 -12.96 -8.83
CA GLU A 34 -7.31 -11.71 -8.15
C GLU A 34 -7.51 -10.55 -9.12
N ALA A 35 -8.39 -9.62 -8.74
CA ALA A 35 -8.59 -8.42 -9.51
C ALA A 35 -7.35 -7.53 -9.34
N ALA A 36 -6.83 -7.01 -10.44
CA ALA A 36 -5.85 -5.94 -10.35
C ALA A 36 -6.45 -4.80 -9.52
N PRO A 37 -5.70 -4.18 -8.60
CA PRO A 37 -6.15 -2.98 -7.92
C PRO A 37 -6.66 -1.97 -8.94
N ALA A 38 -7.79 -1.31 -8.66
CA ALA A 38 -8.36 -0.29 -9.53
C ALA A 38 -7.27 0.71 -9.95
N ALA A 39 -7.37 1.26 -11.17
CA ALA A 39 -6.39 2.20 -11.69
C ALA A 39 -6.19 3.42 -10.76
N ASP A 40 -7.22 3.78 -9.99
CA ASP A 40 -7.22 4.91 -9.05
C ASP A 40 -6.94 4.51 -7.59
N ALA A 41 -6.61 3.23 -7.33
CA ALA A 41 -6.31 2.78 -5.97
C ALA A 41 -4.94 3.32 -5.53
N VAL A 42 -4.94 4.20 -4.52
CA VAL A 42 -3.72 4.68 -3.87
C VAL A 42 -3.07 3.55 -3.08
N ILE A 43 -1.85 3.18 -3.43
CA ILE A 43 -1.04 2.20 -2.71
C ILE A 43 -0.15 2.97 -1.72
N ARG A 44 -0.32 2.72 -0.43
CA ARG A 44 0.52 3.34 0.62
C ARG A 44 1.99 2.93 0.41
N GLY A 45 2.85 3.92 0.24
CA GLY A 45 4.28 3.78 -0.09
C GLY A 45 4.63 3.83 -1.57
N ASP A 46 3.66 3.80 -2.49
CA ASP A 46 3.87 3.95 -3.94
C ASP A 46 3.59 5.40 -4.34
N VAL A 47 4.63 6.23 -4.27
CA VAL A 47 4.53 7.68 -4.43
C VAL A 47 4.63 8.07 -5.91
N ASN A 48 5.30 7.28 -6.73
CA ASN A 48 5.37 7.53 -8.18
C ASN A 48 4.18 6.95 -8.96
N GLY A 49 3.35 6.10 -8.33
CA GLY A 49 2.16 5.49 -8.94
C GLY A 49 2.46 4.33 -9.89
N ASN A 50 3.66 3.72 -9.79
CA ASN A 50 4.08 2.60 -10.64
C ASN A 50 3.60 1.24 -10.12
N ARG A 51 2.88 1.22 -8.98
CA ARG A 51 2.32 0.04 -8.31
C ARG A 51 3.34 -0.86 -7.64
N GLU A 52 4.55 -0.37 -7.46
CA GLU A 52 5.63 -1.01 -6.72
C GLU A 52 6.10 -0.04 -5.62
N ILE A 53 6.58 -0.59 -4.51
CA ILE A 53 7.13 0.23 -3.42
C ILE A 53 8.65 0.05 -3.49
N GLY A 54 9.36 1.11 -3.87
CA GLY A 54 10.80 1.07 -4.13
C GLY A 54 11.59 2.25 -3.56
N PRO A 55 12.92 2.28 -3.81
CA PRO A 55 13.78 3.37 -3.38
C PRO A 55 13.39 4.73 -3.97
N ASP A 56 12.85 4.75 -5.20
CA ASP A 56 12.42 5.98 -5.87
C ASP A 56 11.26 6.66 -5.11
N ASP A 57 10.35 5.88 -4.53
CA ASP A 57 9.25 6.41 -3.71
C ASP A 57 9.76 7.11 -2.45
N ALA A 58 10.76 6.51 -1.79
CA ALA A 58 11.41 7.12 -0.63
C ALA A 58 12.15 8.41 -1.02
N GLN A 59 12.81 8.44 -2.18
CA GLN A 59 13.47 9.65 -2.69
C GLN A 59 12.47 10.75 -3.01
N ILE A 60 11.31 10.42 -3.59
CA ILE A 60 10.26 11.39 -3.89
C ILE A 60 9.69 11.98 -2.60
N ALA A 61 9.39 11.15 -1.59
CA ALA A 61 8.94 11.62 -0.28
C ALA A 61 9.98 12.54 0.40
N LEU A 62 11.27 12.19 0.32
CA LEU A 62 12.35 13.02 0.87
C LEU A 62 12.51 14.35 0.10
N LYS A 63 12.38 14.32 -1.22
CA LYS A 63 12.41 15.52 -2.07
C LYS A 63 11.26 16.45 -1.72
N ALA A 64 10.04 15.92 -1.57
CA ALA A 64 8.85 16.67 -1.18
C ALA A 64 9.01 17.36 0.17
N TYR A 65 9.58 16.66 1.16
CA TYR A 65 9.96 17.27 2.44
C TYR A 65 10.96 18.42 2.26
N THR A 66 11.99 18.22 1.45
CA THR A 66 13.04 19.22 1.18
C THR A 66 12.47 20.47 0.46
N GLU A 67 11.57 20.27 -0.50
CA GLU A 67 10.88 21.34 -1.22
C GLU A 67 10.00 22.17 -0.28
N ARG A 68 9.31 21.51 0.66
CA ARG A 68 8.50 22.19 1.68
C ARG A 68 9.35 23.09 2.58
N ILE A 69 10.47 22.60 3.09
CA ILE A 69 11.35 23.40 3.97
C ILE A 69 12.08 24.52 3.22
N ALA A 70 12.33 24.35 1.91
CA ALA A 70 12.90 25.37 1.05
C ALA A 70 11.89 26.45 0.64
N GLY A 71 10.61 26.31 1.02
CA GLY A 71 9.55 27.27 0.71
C GLY A 71 9.12 27.27 -0.75
N ILE A 72 9.52 26.26 -1.54
CA ILE A 72 9.17 26.14 -2.97
C ILE A 72 7.84 25.41 -3.20
N GLY A 73 7.18 24.98 -2.12
CA GLY A 73 5.89 24.29 -2.17
C GLY A 73 6.03 22.84 -2.63
N MET A 74 5.26 21.94 -2.02
CA MET A 74 5.29 20.52 -2.34
C MET A 74 4.69 20.26 -3.74
N GLN A 75 5.43 19.58 -4.61
CA GLN A 75 5.04 19.31 -6.00
C GLN A 75 4.32 17.95 -6.18
N LEU A 76 3.79 17.37 -5.10
CA LEU A 76 3.06 16.10 -5.14
C LEU A 76 1.56 16.33 -5.34
N THR A 77 0.89 15.43 -6.06
CA THR A 77 -0.57 15.41 -6.12
C THR A 77 -1.18 14.93 -4.80
N GLU A 78 -2.48 15.15 -4.60
CA GLU A 78 -3.17 14.65 -3.40
C GLU A 78 -3.07 13.13 -3.23
N THR A 79 -3.10 12.36 -4.32
CA THR A 79 -2.96 10.91 -4.27
C THR A 79 -1.54 10.50 -3.89
N GLN A 80 -0.53 11.20 -4.39
CA GLN A 80 0.87 10.98 -4.02
C GLN A 80 1.14 11.38 -2.57
N ILE A 81 0.51 12.44 -2.07
CA ILE A 81 0.56 12.81 -0.65
C ILE A 81 -0.03 11.69 0.22
N LYS A 82 -1.20 11.14 -0.15
CA LYS A 82 -1.80 10.01 0.58
C LYS A 82 -0.95 8.74 0.52
N ALA A 83 -0.26 8.51 -0.59
CA ALA A 83 0.67 7.39 -0.71
C ALA A 83 1.93 7.61 0.15
N ALA A 84 2.42 8.85 0.19
CA ALA A 84 3.64 9.22 0.88
C ALA A 84 3.45 9.40 2.39
N ASP A 85 2.27 9.72 2.89
CA ASP A 85 1.98 9.82 4.33
C ASP A 85 1.87 8.41 4.95
N ILE A 86 3.02 7.88 5.37
CA ILE A 86 3.12 6.55 5.97
C ILE A 86 2.79 6.61 7.45
N THR A 87 3.05 7.70 8.15
CA THR A 87 2.73 7.76 9.59
C THR A 87 1.24 7.95 9.85
N GLY A 88 0.51 8.55 8.89
CA GLY A 88 -0.89 8.91 8.97
C GLY A 88 -1.13 10.21 9.76
N ASP A 89 -0.12 11.08 9.86
CA ASP A 89 -0.18 12.34 10.61
C ASP A 89 -0.64 13.53 9.75
N GLY A 90 -0.90 13.30 8.46
CA GLY A 90 -1.31 14.31 7.49
C GLY A 90 -0.16 15.11 6.89
N GLN A 91 1.09 14.75 7.17
CA GLN A 91 2.28 15.42 6.65
C GLN A 91 3.20 14.44 5.92
N VAL A 92 3.84 14.90 4.84
CA VAL A 92 4.94 14.15 4.22
C VAL A 92 6.26 14.64 4.81
N SER A 93 6.92 13.75 5.53
CA SER A 93 8.13 14.03 6.32
C SER A 93 9.28 13.09 5.99
N VAL A 94 10.44 13.34 6.60
CA VAL A 94 11.59 12.43 6.51
C VAL A 94 11.29 11.06 7.14
N GLU A 95 10.42 11.00 8.14
CA GLU A 95 10.04 9.75 8.79
C GLU A 95 9.30 8.84 7.80
N ASP A 96 8.41 9.40 7.00
CA ASP A 96 7.69 8.65 5.97
C ASP A 96 8.64 8.05 4.93
N ALA A 97 9.59 8.86 4.44
CA ALA A 97 10.61 8.41 3.49
C ALA A 97 11.45 7.25 4.08
N GLN A 98 11.80 7.31 5.37
CA GLN A 98 12.51 6.23 6.06
C GLN A 98 11.65 4.97 6.16
N TRP A 99 10.36 5.10 6.44
CA TRP A 99 9.43 3.97 6.49
C TRP A 99 9.25 3.31 5.12
N ILE A 100 9.15 4.08 4.04
CA ILE A 100 9.10 3.56 2.66
C ILE A 100 10.35 2.71 2.36
N LEU A 101 11.53 3.25 2.62
CA LEU A 101 12.79 2.55 2.37
C LEU A 101 12.92 1.29 3.24
N LYS A 102 12.51 1.37 4.51
CA LYS A 102 12.53 0.24 5.44
C LYS A 102 11.58 -0.86 5.00
N TYR A 103 10.37 -0.50 4.58
CA TYR A 103 9.39 -1.45 4.04
C TYR A 103 9.92 -2.14 2.80
N TYR A 104 10.45 -1.38 1.83
CA TYR A 104 11.08 -1.94 0.64
C TYR A 104 12.18 -2.95 0.99
N THR A 105 13.08 -2.57 1.92
CA THR A 105 14.20 -3.41 2.34
C THR A 105 13.73 -4.69 3.03
N VAL A 106 12.75 -4.61 3.93
CA VAL A 106 12.28 -5.80 4.63
C VAL A 106 11.49 -6.71 3.69
N LYS A 107 10.60 -6.14 2.87
CA LYS A 107 9.70 -6.93 2.03
C LYS A 107 10.38 -7.55 0.81
N TYR A 108 11.11 -6.75 0.04
CA TYR A 108 11.64 -7.17 -1.26
C TYR A 108 13.11 -7.59 -1.18
N VAL A 109 13.93 -6.88 -0.39
CA VAL A 109 15.36 -7.23 -0.25
C VAL A 109 15.54 -8.41 0.70
N SER A 110 14.82 -8.41 1.83
CA SER A 110 14.91 -9.50 2.84
C SER A 110 13.88 -10.61 2.62
N ALA A 111 13.01 -10.50 1.60
CA ALA A 111 11.95 -11.45 1.27
C ALA A 111 11.03 -11.80 2.46
N LYS A 112 10.80 -10.86 3.38
CA LYS A 112 9.90 -11.05 4.52
C LYS A 112 8.53 -10.48 4.22
N ASP A 113 7.49 -11.29 4.37
CA ASP A 113 6.15 -10.73 4.28
C ASP A 113 5.85 -9.89 5.53
N ILE A 114 5.70 -8.58 5.32
CA ILE A 114 5.44 -7.60 6.36
C ILE A 114 4.35 -6.63 5.90
N THR A 115 3.50 -6.20 6.84
CA THR A 115 2.51 -5.14 6.64
C THR A 115 2.98 -3.82 7.24
N TRP A 116 2.35 -2.71 6.84
CA TRP A 116 2.61 -1.40 7.44
C TRP A 116 2.36 -1.39 8.95
N ASP A 117 1.28 -2.01 9.41
CA ASP A 117 0.93 -2.02 10.84
C ASP A 117 1.96 -2.80 11.66
N GLN A 118 2.41 -3.96 11.17
CA GLN A 118 3.51 -4.71 11.78
C GLN A 118 4.81 -3.91 11.82
N LEU A 119 5.12 -3.18 10.73
CA LEU A 119 6.34 -2.41 10.62
C LEU A 119 6.34 -1.17 11.53
N LEU A 120 5.18 -0.53 11.69
CA LEU A 120 4.96 0.66 12.52
C LEU A 120 4.63 0.31 13.98
N GLY A 121 4.35 -0.95 14.29
CA GLY A 121 3.95 -1.40 15.63
C GLY A 121 2.54 -0.93 16.03
N LYS A 122 1.61 -0.88 15.07
CA LYS A 122 0.21 -0.48 15.25
C LYS A 122 -0.73 -1.70 15.19
#